data_AF-A0A6D0IC63-F1
#
_entry.id   AF-A0A6D0IC63-F1
#
_cell.length_a   1.000
_cell.length_b   1.000
_cell.length_c   1.000
_cell.angle_alpha   90.00
_cell.angle_beta   90.00
_cell.angle_gamma   90.00
#
_symmetry.space_group_name_H-M   'P 1'
#
loop_
_entity.id
_entity.type
_entity.pdbx_description
1 polymer ?
#
loop_
_entity_poly.entity_id
_entity_poly.type
_entity_poly.pdbx_seq_one_letter_code
_entity_poly.pdbx_strand_id
1 'polypeptide(L)'
;MSIDWNWGIFLQQAPFGNTTYLGWIWSGFQVTIALSICAWIIAFLVGSFFGILRTVPNRFLSGLGTLYVELFRNVPLIVQFFTWYLVIPELLPEKIGMWFKAELDP
;
A
#
# COMPACT_ATOMS: atom_id res chain seq x y z
N MET A 1 -8.43 -13.46 38.88
CA MET A 1 -7.46 -13.00 37.86
C MET A 1 -7.21 -11.53 38.13
N SER A 2 -6.05 -11.14 38.66
CA SER A 2 -5.63 -9.74 38.77
C SER A 2 -5.03 -9.32 37.43
N ILE A 3 -5.44 -8.18 36.89
CA ILE A 3 -4.81 -7.56 35.72
C ILE A 3 -3.68 -6.67 36.25
N ASP A 4 -2.45 -7.08 36.02
CA ASP A 4 -1.26 -6.30 36.41
C ASP A 4 -0.95 -5.29 35.30
N TRP A 5 -1.57 -4.13 35.41
CA TRP A 5 -1.48 -3.09 34.39
C TRP A 5 -0.14 -2.34 34.47
N ASN A 6 0.62 -2.31 33.37
CA ASN A 6 1.95 -1.68 33.32
C ASN A 6 2.04 -0.60 32.23
N TRP A 7 1.71 0.64 32.59
CA TRP A 7 1.86 1.80 31.73
C TRP A 7 3.32 2.16 31.42
N GLY A 8 4.28 1.69 32.23
CA GLY A 8 5.71 1.97 32.04
C GLY A 8 6.32 1.30 30.81
N ILE A 9 5.61 0.34 30.18
CA ILE A 9 6.06 -0.37 28.98
C ILE A 9 6.41 0.57 27.83
N PHE A 10 5.71 1.71 27.70
CA PHE A 10 5.97 2.68 26.64
C PHE A 10 7.38 3.27 26.66
N LEU A 11 8.00 3.35 27.84
CA LEU A 11 9.35 3.88 28.04
C LEU A 11 10.42 2.78 28.04
N GLN A 12 10.01 1.50 28.06
CA GLN A 12 10.94 0.39 27.96
C GLN A 12 11.53 0.32 26.55
N GLN A 13 12.79 -0.13 26.46
CA GLN A 13 13.44 -0.33 25.18
C GLN A 13 12.77 -1.47 24.42
N ALA A 14 12.54 -1.25 23.14
CA ALA A 14 11.98 -2.26 22.26
C ALA A 14 13.03 -3.37 21.98
N PRO A 15 12.60 -4.59 21.60
CA PRO A 15 13.48 -5.75 21.43
C PRO A 15 14.74 -5.54 20.55
N PHE A 16 14.68 -4.61 19.59
CA PHE A 16 15.80 -4.30 18.70
C PHE A 16 16.78 -3.23 19.26
N GLY A 17 16.57 -2.76 20.50
CA GLY A 17 17.48 -1.85 21.22
C GLY A 17 17.65 -0.45 20.61
N ASN A 18 16.87 -0.13 19.57
CA ASN A 18 17.01 1.11 18.78
C ASN A 18 16.15 2.27 19.29
N THR A 19 15.00 1.99 19.90
CA THR A 19 14.09 2.99 20.47
C THR A 19 13.19 2.36 21.53
N THR A 20 12.39 3.17 22.22
CA THR A 20 11.33 2.70 23.12
C THR A 20 10.09 2.22 22.36
N TYR A 21 9.21 1.46 23.04
CA TYR A 21 7.92 1.07 22.47
C TYR A 21 7.08 2.27 22.01
N LEU A 22 7.11 3.38 22.75
CA LEU A 22 6.45 4.62 22.32
C LEU A 22 7.02 5.15 21.01
N GLY A 23 8.35 5.07 20.84
CA GLY A 23 9.02 5.47 19.62
C GLY A 23 8.66 4.59 18.41
N TRP A 24 8.47 3.27 18.58
CA TRP A 24 7.96 2.41 17.50
C TRP A 24 6.54 2.79 17.07
N ILE A 25 5.64 3.02 18.02
CA ILE A 25 4.27 3.45 17.71
C ILE A 25 4.30 4.79 16.97
N TRP A 26 5.13 5.73 17.43
CA TRP A 26 5.30 7.02 16.78
C TRP A 26 5.86 6.91 15.36
N SER A 27 6.89 6.08 15.15
CA SER A 27 7.46 5.81 13.83
C SER A 27 6.42 5.18 12.89
N GLY A 28 5.72 4.13 13.34
CA GLY A 28 4.65 3.49 12.57
C GLY A 28 3.51 4.45 12.24
N PHE A 29 3.18 5.37 13.15
CA PHE A 29 2.20 6.43 12.90
C PHE A 29 2.67 7.38 11.80
N GLN A 30 3.93 7.82 11.82
CA GLN A 30 4.51 8.65 10.76
C GLN A 30 4.46 7.95 9.40
N VAL A 31 4.83 6.66 9.35
CA VAL A 31 4.76 5.85 8.12
C VAL A 31 3.31 5.75 7.63
N THR A 32 2.35 5.51 8.52
CA THR A 32 0.93 5.41 8.16
C THR A 32 0.40 6.70 7.55
N ILE A 33 0.75 7.85 8.13
CA ILE A 33 0.36 9.17 7.60
C ILE A 33 1.00 9.40 6.23
N ALA A 34 2.32 9.22 6.14
CA ALA A 34 3.05 9.45 4.90
C ALA A 34 2.51 8.55 3.77
N LEU A 35 2.32 7.26 4.06
CA LEU A 35 1.77 6.30 3.11
C LEU A 35 0.33 6.66 2.71
N SER A 36 -0.53 7.04 3.66
CA SER A 36 -1.92 7.41 3.38
C SER A 36 -2.02 8.64 2.49
N ILE A 37 -1.20 9.68 2.75
CA ILE A 37 -1.19 10.91 1.93
C ILE A 37 -0.69 10.61 0.52
N CYS A 38 0.43 9.88 0.39
CA CYS A 38 0.97 9.51 -0.91
C CYS A 38 -0.02 8.67 -1.72
N ALA A 39 -0.61 7.64 -1.09
CA ALA A 39 -1.61 6.80 -1.73
C ALA A 39 -2.87 7.59 -2.12
N TRP A 40 -3.32 8.51 -1.26
CA TRP A 40 -4.48 9.36 -1.54
C TRP A 40 -4.24 10.28 -2.74
N ILE A 41 -3.08 10.93 -2.84
CA ILE A 41 -2.73 11.79 -3.98
C ILE A 41 -2.77 10.98 -5.28
N ILE A 42 -2.15 9.79 -5.29
CA ILE A 42 -2.13 8.91 -6.47
C ILE A 42 -3.56 8.46 -6.82
N ALA A 43 -4.32 7.99 -5.83
CA ALA A 43 -5.69 7.52 -6.02
C ALA A 43 -6.61 8.64 -6.52
N PHE A 44 -6.42 9.87 -6.05
CA PHE A 44 -7.17 11.03 -6.51
C PHE A 44 -6.84 11.32 -7.98
N LEU A 45 -5.57 11.44 -8.35
CA LEU A 45 -5.17 11.75 -9.73
C LEU A 45 -5.64 10.67 -10.72
N VAL A 46 -5.32 9.41 -10.41
CA VAL A 46 -5.64 8.27 -11.29
C VAL A 46 -7.15 8.01 -11.31
N GLY A 47 -7.79 8.04 -10.13
CA GLY A 47 -9.23 7.84 -9.99
C GLY A 47 -10.04 8.93 -10.69
N SER A 48 -9.65 10.20 -10.58
CA SER A 48 -10.27 11.30 -11.30
C SER A 48 -10.07 11.17 -12.82
N PHE A 49 -8.86 10.81 -13.27
CA PHE A 49 -8.60 10.62 -14.70
C PHE A 49 -9.51 9.55 -15.32
N PHE A 50 -9.52 8.33 -14.76
CA PHE A 50 -10.38 7.26 -15.27
C PHE A 50 -11.87 7.50 -14.99
N GLY A 51 -12.21 8.21 -13.92
CA GLY A 51 -13.57 8.65 -13.63
C GLY A 51 -14.12 9.59 -14.71
N ILE A 52 -13.34 10.60 -15.11
CA ILE A 52 -13.71 11.52 -16.20
C ILE A 52 -13.80 10.75 -17.53
N LEU A 53 -12.86 9.83 -17.79
CA LEU A 53 -12.85 9.04 -19.02
C LEU A 53 -14.16 8.26 -19.22
N ARG A 54 -14.86 7.85 -18.15
CA ARG A 54 -16.19 7.20 -18.22
C ARG A 54 -17.34 8.11 -18.63
N THR A 55 -17.16 9.42 -18.58
CA THR A 55 -18.20 10.41 -18.90
C THR A 55 -18.11 10.96 -20.32
N VAL A 56 -17.02 10.68 -21.04
CA VAL A 56 -16.82 11.21 -22.39
C VAL A 56 -17.74 10.49 -23.39
N PRO A 57 -18.22 11.19 -24.45
CA PRO A 57 -19.15 10.61 -25.42
C PRO A 57 -18.55 9.49 -26.27
N ASN A 58 -17.22 9.38 -26.32
CA ASN A 58 -16.53 8.32 -27.05
C ASN A 58 -16.66 6.99 -26.30
N ARG A 59 -17.43 6.06 -26.87
CA ARG A 59 -17.68 4.72 -26.30
C ARG A 59 -16.41 3.91 -26.04
N PHE A 60 -15.37 4.07 -26.84
CA PHE A 60 -14.11 3.35 -26.64
C PHE A 60 -13.38 3.85 -25.38
N LEU A 61 -13.25 5.17 -25.24
CA LEU A 61 -12.61 5.80 -24.07
C LEU A 61 -13.43 5.53 -22.79
N SER A 62 -14.75 5.69 -22.87
CA SER A 62 -15.65 5.33 -21.77
C SER A 62 -15.56 3.86 -21.39
N GLY A 63 -15.35 2.97 -22.36
CA GLY A 63 -15.10 1.54 -22.13
C GLY A 63 -13.81 1.29 -21.37
N LEU A 64 -12.70 1.92 -21.77
CA LEU A 64 -11.41 1.80 -21.05
C LEU A 64 -11.52 2.28 -19.60
N GLY A 65 -12.19 3.41 -19.37
CA GLY A 65 -12.42 3.92 -18.01
C GLY A 65 -13.28 2.98 -17.17
N THR A 66 -14.28 2.34 -17.78
CA THR A 66 -15.15 1.38 -17.09
C THR A 66 -14.39 0.12 -16.73
N LEU A 67 -13.63 -0.44 -17.67
CA LEU A 67 -12.80 -1.63 -17.45
C LEU A 67 -11.79 -1.43 -16.32
N TYR A 68 -11.08 -0.30 -16.32
CA TYR A 68 -10.13 0.03 -15.26
C TYR A 68 -10.83 0.06 -13.89
N VAL A 69 -11.90 0.84 -13.77
CA VAL A 69 -12.61 1.01 -12.49
C VAL A 69 -13.23 -0.30 -12.02
N GLU A 70 -13.84 -1.09 -12.91
CA GLU A 70 -14.42 -2.38 -12.56
C GLU A 70 -13.37 -3.38 -12.09
N LEU A 71 -12.21 -3.46 -12.76
CA LEU A 71 -11.14 -4.37 -12.35
C LEU A 71 -10.63 -4.00 -10.96
N PHE A 72 -10.22 -2.76 -10.74
CA PHE A 72 -9.58 -2.37 -9.47
C PHE A 72 -10.56 -2.26 -8.30
N ARG A 73 -11.85 -2.03 -8.54
CA ARG A 73 -12.87 -1.97 -7.46
C ARG A 73 -13.50 -3.31 -7.12
N ASN A 74 -13.56 -4.26 -8.06
CA ASN A 74 -14.17 -5.56 -7.82
C ASN A 74 -13.15 -6.65 -7.43
N VAL A 75 -11.86 -6.50 -7.77
CA VAL A 75 -10.82 -7.45 -7.36
C VAL A 75 -10.45 -7.21 -5.89
N PRO A 76 -10.50 -8.24 -5.02
CA PRO A 76 -10.14 -8.10 -3.60
C PRO A 76 -8.73 -7.55 -3.40
N LEU A 77 -8.55 -6.65 -2.44
CA LEU A 77 -7.26 -6.01 -2.16
C LEU A 77 -6.15 -7.02 -1.88
N ILE A 78 -6.46 -8.11 -1.18
CA ILE A 78 -5.50 -9.17 -0.90
C ILE A 78 -5.01 -9.88 -2.17
N VAL A 79 -5.88 -10.05 -3.17
CA VAL A 79 -5.51 -10.61 -4.48
C VAL A 79 -4.58 -9.64 -5.20
N GLN A 80 -4.87 -8.35 -5.14
CA GLN A 80 -3.97 -7.32 -5.69
C GLN A 80 -2.61 -7.37 -5.01
N PHE A 81 -2.57 -7.44 -3.67
CA PHE A 81 -1.33 -7.54 -2.91
C PHE A 81 -0.48 -8.74 -3.33
N PHE A 82 -1.07 -9.94 -3.41
CA PHE A 82 -0.35 -11.13 -3.87
C PHE A 82 0.06 -11.02 -5.34
N THR A 83 -0.75 -10.42 -6.19
CA THR A 83 -0.39 -10.21 -7.60
C THR A 83 0.86 -9.34 -7.72
N TRP A 84 0.91 -8.22 -7.01
CA TRP A 84 2.06 -7.31 -7.03
C TRP A 84 3.31 -7.90 -6.37
N TYR A 85 3.15 -8.68 -5.29
CA TYR A 85 4.27 -9.24 -4.55
C TYR A 85 4.83 -10.53 -5.17
N LEU A 86 3.96 -11.41 -5.70
CA LEU A 86 4.36 -12.74 -6.18
C LEU A 86 4.39 -12.83 -7.71
N VAL A 87 3.39 -12.29 -8.40
CA VAL A 87 3.20 -12.53 -9.85
C VAL A 87 3.96 -11.53 -10.70
N ILE A 88 3.81 -10.23 -10.41
CA ILE A 88 4.42 -9.16 -11.21
C ILE A 88 5.95 -9.30 -11.33
N PRO A 89 6.71 -9.61 -10.26
CA PRO A 89 8.16 -9.75 -10.37
C PRO A 89 8.62 -10.88 -11.29
N GLU A 90 7.79 -11.90 -11.50
CA GLU A 90 8.07 -13.01 -12.43
C GLU A 90 7.78 -12.65 -13.89
N LEU A 91 6.94 -11.64 -14.13
CA LEU A 91 6.64 -11.12 -15.46
C LEU A 91 7.64 -10.05 -15.91
N LEU A 92 8.48 -9.55 -15.00
CA LEU A 92 9.50 -8.54 -15.30
C LEU A 92 10.75 -9.18 -15.94
N PRO A 93 11.50 -8.43 -16.77
CA PRO A 93 12.81 -8.87 -17.26
C PRO A 93 13.75 -9.26 -16.12
N GLU A 94 14.58 -10.29 -16.31
CA GLU A 94 15.42 -10.92 -15.25
C GLU A 94 16.11 -9.91 -14.34
N LYS A 95 16.73 -8.87 -14.91
CA LYS A 95 17.44 -7.84 -14.13
C LYS A 95 16.52 -7.07 -13.17
N ILE A 96 15.32 -6.71 -13.62
CA ILE A 96 14.36 -5.93 -12.82
C ILE A 96 13.67 -6.83 -11.81
N GLY A 97 13.31 -8.05 -12.21
CA GLY A 97 12.72 -9.06 -11.33
C GLY A 97 13.66 -9.46 -10.19
N MET A 98 14.96 -9.66 -10.47
CA MET A 98 15.95 -9.94 -9.43
C MET A 98 16.11 -8.77 -8.45
N TRP A 99 16.23 -7.54 -8.95
CA TRP A 99 16.29 -6.35 -8.08
C TRP A 99 15.08 -6.25 -7.16
N PHE A 100 13.87 -6.46 -7.69
CA PHE A 100 12.64 -6.40 -6.91
C PHE A 100 12.59 -7.47 -5.80
N LYS A 101 13.13 -8.67 -6.07
CA LYS A 101 13.12 -9.79 -5.11
C LYS A 101 14.24 -9.73 -4.07
N ALA A 102 15.40 -9.19 -4.45
CA ALA A 102 16.62 -9.25 -3.64
C ALA A 102 16.91 -7.97 -2.84
N GLU A 103 16.59 -6.80 -3.40
CA GLU A 103 17.01 -5.51 -2.85
C GLU A 103 15.87 -4.69 -2.24
N LEU A 104 14.62 -5.08 -2.48
CA LEU A 104 13.47 -4.41 -1.90
C LEU A 104 13.34 -4.88 -0.44
N ASP A 105 14.08 -4.22 0.45
CA ASP A 105 14.01 -4.44 1.90
C ASP A 105 12.70 -3.81 2.42
N PRO A 106 11.69 -4.60 2.85
CA PRO A 106 10.41 -4.07 3.31
C PRO A 106 10.49 -3.38 4.68
#